data_AF-L8GDP7-F1
#
_entry.id   AF-L8GDP7-F1
#
_cell.length_a   1.000
_cell.length_b   1.000
_cell.length_c   1.000
_cell.angle_alpha   90.00
_cell.angle_beta   90.00
_cell.angle_gamma   90.00
#
_symmetry.space_group_name_H-M   'P 1'
#
loop_
_entity.id
_entity.type
_entity.pdbx_description
1 polymer ?
#
loop_
_entity_poly.entity_id
_entity_poly.type
_entity_poly.pdbx_seq_one_letter_code
_entity_poly.pdbx_strand_id
1 'polypeptide(L)'
;MMMALISRRMGPLQLQNQERLFIWSREMHYWRAPVPEMWIDILQKVKAAGIPQCKGRNFERLFEIAKEVGLYVLFRPGPYVNAKATASRFPGWVTTGAYGRLRNNDTRHTDAWTPYMNRMSQIIAKHQVTNGGNVFIYQIKNEFGNQWLDRSCDLSECTGTNGNVPDFTTFEYYTSFQDVALTQPSFLAEFQGGSYLPRGGPKGGCVNNTGPDWVNVFYRHNVAQNIAAANVYMAFGGTTGIPFPGVGTSYDYSAPISETRFVSDKYSETKLFAQFLRVARDLTKVDRVNNGTTYASNLAIMTTELRNSDTNAAFYTAHALSLSTDRSPFKLDVSTSAGRLNIPQNGGDIAVNRRLLSLIFSVGREKLTYSTAEVLTASITASQSFSSGCRLAKVESSSWTV
;
A
#
# COMPACT_ATOMS: atom_id res chain seq x y z
N MET A 1 -12.47 -12.03 7.22
CA MET A 1 -12.08 -12.48 5.87
C MET A 1 -11.92 -11.29 4.97
N MET A 2 -10.76 -11.24 4.34
CA MET A 2 -9.97 -10.03 4.12
C MET A 2 -8.94 -10.42 3.05
N MET A 3 -8.82 -9.61 2.01
CA MET A 3 -8.14 -9.97 0.77
C MET A 3 -7.32 -8.79 0.24
N ALA A 4 -6.04 -9.06 0.03
CA ALA A 4 -4.99 -8.08 -0.21
C ALA A 4 -4.25 -8.41 -1.52
N LEU A 5 -4.19 -7.46 -2.46
CA LEU A 5 -4.08 -7.71 -3.90
C LEU A 5 -2.80 -7.16 -4.55
N ILE A 6 -1.92 -8.02 -5.10
CA ILE A 6 -0.66 -7.61 -5.79
C ILE A 6 -0.77 -7.73 -7.33
N SER A 7 -0.33 -6.70 -8.06
CA SER A 7 -0.38 -6.64 -9.53
C SER A 7 0.88 -7.16 -10.26
N ARG A 8 0.93 -8.46 -10.59
CA ARG A 8 1.79 -9.00 -11.68
C ARG A 8 1.31 -10.37 -12.19
N ARG A 9 1.73 -10.77 -13.39
CA ARG A 9 1.89 -12.20 -13.72
C ARG A 9 3.27 -12.65 -13.22
N MET A 10 3.33 -13.64 -12.34
CA MET A 10 4.42 -14.62 -12.32
C MET A 10 3.92 -15.90 -13.02
N GLY A 11 4.83 -16.78 -13.43
CA GLY A 11 4.46 -18.13 -13.86
C GLY A 11 3.97 -19.01 -12.70
N PRO A 12 3.64 -20.29 -12.94
CA PRO A 12 3.46 -21.27 -11.87
C PRO A 12 4.72 -21.29 -10.99
N LEU A 13 4.55 -21.09 -9.68
CA LEU A 13 5.65 -20.64 -8.83
C LEU A 13 6.50 -21.80 -8.28
N GLN A 14 7.37 -22.35 -9.14
CA GLN A 14 8.73 -22.62 -8.66
C GLN A 14 9.46 -21.29 -8.45
N LEU A 15 10.48 -21.26 -7.58
CA LEU A 15 11.41 -20.14 -7.44
C LEU A 15 12.41 -20.05 -8.62
N GLN A 16 11.95 -20.36 -9.84
CA GLN A 16 12.78 -20.62 -11.03
C GLN A 16 13.51 -19.37 -11.56
N ASN A 17 12.97 -18.17 -11.34
CA ASN A 17 13.51 -16.92 -11.90
C ASN A 17 14.04 -15.92 -10.84
N GLN A 18 13.94 -16.22 -9.55
CA GLN A 18 14.45 -15.41 -8.42
C GLN A 18 14.09 -13.89 -8.44
N GLU A 19 13.05 -13.47 -9.16
CA GLU A 19 12.76 -12.05 -9.36
C GLU A 19 12.22 -11.37 -8.10
N ARG A 20 12.89 -10.31 -7.65
CA ARG A 20 12.46 -9.47 -6.52
C ARG A 20 11.27 -8.59 -6.92
N LEU A 21 10.29 -8.45 -6.02
CA LEU A 21 9.06 -7.69 -6.23
C LEU A 21 8.78 -6.80 -5.02
N PHE A 22 8.49 -5.52 -5.26
CA PHE A 22 7.88 -4.66 -4.25
C PHE A 22 6.41 -5.07 -4.07
N ILE A 23 6.01 -5.38 -2.83
CA ILE A 23 4.65 -5.84 -2.55
C ILE A 23 3.76 -4.63 -2.26
N TRP A 24 3.04 -4.16 -3.28
CA TRP A 24 2.07 -3.08 -3.15
C TRP A 24 0.66 -3.64 -3.25
N SER A 25 -0.06 -3.64 -2.11
CA SER A 25 -1.28 -4.39 -1.90
C SER A 25 -2.48 -3.51 -1.51
N ARG A 26 -3.68 -4.01 -1.75
CA ARG A 26 -4.96 -3.29 -1.63
C ARG A 26 -6.03 -4.16 -1.00
N GLU A 27 -6.61 -3.72 0.11
CA GLU A 27 -7.61 -4.50 0.86
C GLU A 27 -9.04 -4.37 0.30
N MET A 28 -9.72 -5.51 0.15
CA MET A 28 -11.15 -5.62 -0.14
C MET A 28 -11.85 -6.62 0.80
N HIS A 29 -13.06 -6.29 1.26
CA HIS A 29 -13.97 -7.21 1.96
C HIS A 29 -15.12 -7.63 1.03
N TYR A 30 -15.03 -8.81 0.39
CA TYR A 30 -16.09 -9.32 -0.51
C TYR A 30 -17.48 -9.42 0.17
N TRP A 31 -17.53 -9.70 1.47
CA TRP A 31 -18.76 -9.75 2.26
C TRP A 31 -19.37 -8.36 2.56
N ARG A 32 -18.69 -7.27 2.18
CA ARG A 32 -19.22 -5.89 2.11
C ARG A 32 -19.63 -5.48 0.69
N ALA A 33 -19.55 -6.39 -0.28
CA ALA A 33 -20.08 -6.25 -1.63
C ALA A 33 -20.81 -7.55 -2.01
N PRO A 34 -22.03 -7.81 -1.50
CA PRO A 34 -22.72 -9.10 -1.63
C PRO A 34 -23.23 -9.45 -3.05
N VAL A 35 -22.77 -8.74 -4.08
CA VAL A 35 -23.06 -8.97 -5.50
C VAL A 35 -21.76 -9.42 -6.18
N PRO A 36 -21.53 -10.72 -6.43
CA PRO A 36 -20.28 -11.22 -6.99
C PRO A 36 -19.92 -10.63 -8.36
N GLU A 37 -20.92 -10.27 -9.15
CA GLU A 37 -20.79 -9.60 -10.44
C GLU A 37 -20.17 -8.19 -10.33
N MET A 38 -20.20 -7.57 -9.15
CA MET A 38 -19.52 -6.29 -8.87
C MET A 38 -18.06 -6.48 -8.42
N TRP A 39 -17.65 -7.67 -7.97
CA TRP A 39 -16.27 -7.91 -7.55
C TRP A 39 -15.29 -7.70 -8.69
N ILE A 40 -15.68 -8.06 -9.93
CA ILE A 40 -14.80 -7.82 -11.07
C ILE A 40 -14.55 -6.33 -11.29
N ASP A 41 -15.55 -5.45 -11.22
CA ASP A 41 -15.34 -4.00 -11.32
C ASP A 41 -14.39 -3.46 -10.22
N ILE A 42 -14.54 -3.94 -8.98
CA ILE A 42 -13.70 -3.52 -7.84
C ILE A 42 -12.27 -4.05 -8.00
N LEU A 43 -12.10 -5.33 -8.36
CA LEU A 43 -10.81 -5.93 -8.64
C LEU A 43 -10.16 -5.30 -9.89
N GLN A 44 -10.96 -4.91 -10.89
CA GLN A 44 -10.49 -4.13 -12.04
C GLN A 44 -10.01 -2.74 -11.63
N LYS A 45 -10.67 -2.05 -10.70
CA LYS A 45 -10.23 -0.74 -10.21
C LYS A 45 -8.96 -0.85 -9.36
N VAL A 46 -8.91 -1.77 -8.41
CA VAL A 46 -7.68 -2.11 -7.67
C VAL A 46 -6.55 -2.45 -8.64
N LYS A 47 -6.84 -3.23 -9.68
CA LYS A 47 -5.89 -3.61 -10.73
C LYS A 47 -5.60 -2.49 -11.71
N ALA A 48 -6.47 -1.50 -11.94
CA ALA A 48 -6.36 -0.46 -12.98
C ALA A 48 -5.37 0.67 -12.63
N ALA A 49 -4.70 0.54 -11.49
CA ALA A 49 -3.25 0.62 -11.46
C ALA A 49 -2.56 -0.49 -12.33
N GLY A 50 -3.02 -0.73 -13.59
CA GLY A 50 -2.52 -1.79 -14.52
C GLY A 50 -3.32 -3.08 -14.89
N ILE A 51 -4.61 -3.03 -15.33
CA ILE A 51 -5.37 -3.88 -16.36
C ILE A 51 -5.84 -5.39 -16.14
N PRO A 52 -6.98 -5.90 -16.75
CA PRO A 52 -8.00 -6.87 -16.20
C PRO A 52 -8.21 -8.27 -16.93
N GLN A 53 -9.31 -9.12 -16.92
CA GLN A 53 -10.77 -9.16 -16.47
C GLN A 53 -11.47 -10.60 -16.48
N CYS A 54 -12.49 -10.95 -15.62
CA CYS A 54 -13.67 -11.89 -15.85
C CYS A 54 -14.69 -12.14 -14.65
N LYS A 55 -15.72 -13.04 -14.73
CA LYS A 55 -16.98 -13.11 -13.86
C LYS A 55 -17.33 -14.45 -13.14
N GLY A 56 -17.95 -14.44 -11.92
CA GLY A 56 -18.70 -15.60 -11.35
C GLY A 56 -19.23 -15.43 -9.89
N ARG A 57 -19.63 -16.51 -9.17
CA ARG A 57 -20.49 -16.43 -7.94
C ARG A 57 -20.14 -17.17 -6.60
N ASN A 58 -19.03 -17.91 -6.43
CA ASN A 58 -18.61 -18.48 -5.11
C ASN A 58 -17.61 -17.53 -4.40
N PHE A 59 -17.35 -17.59 -3.09
CA PHE A 59 -16.19 -16.85 -2.54
C PHE A 59 -14.86 -17.40 -3.11
N GLU A 60 -14.78 -18.67 -3.48
CA GLU A 60 -13.63 -19.22 -4.21
C GLU A 60 -13.44 -18.56 -5.58
N ARG A 61 -14.53 -18.10 -6.20
CA ARG A 61 -14.48 -17.33 -7.44
C ARG A 61 -13.74 -16.01 -7.25
N LEU A 62 -13.62 -15.47 -6.05
CA LEU A 62 -12.81 -14.28 -5.80
C LEU A 62 -11.32 -14.54 -6.12
N PHE A 63 -10.82 -15.76 -5.88
CA PHE A 63 -9.48 -16.18 -6.29
C PHE A 63 -9.38 -16.34 -7.80
N GLU A 64 -10.38 -16.97 -8.43
CA GLU A 64 -10.46 -17.12 -9.90
C GLU A 64 -10.49 -15.76 -10.61
N ILE A 65 -11.35 -14.82 -10.19
CA ILE A 65 -11.43 -13.46 -10.75
C ILE A 65 -10.12 -12.72 -10.51
N ALA A 66 -9.54 -12.81 -9.32
CA ALA A 66 -8.21 -12.23 -9.07
C ALA A 66 -7.15 -12.83 -10.00
N LYS A 67 -7.19 -14.15 -10.28
CA LYS A 67 -6.24 -14.84 -11.17
C LYS A 67 -6.42 -14.42 -12.63
N GLU A 68 -7.66 -14.29 -13.11
CA GLU A 68 -8.01 -13.75 -14.44
C GLU A 68 -7.54 -12.30 -14.60
N VAL A 69 -7.74 -11.50 -13.56
CA VAL A 69 -7.27 -10.10 -13.44
C VAL A 69 -5.76 -10.03 -13.18
N GLY A 70 -5.04 -11.14 -13.08
CA GLY A 70 -3.58 -11.18 -12.87
C GLY A 70 -3.15 -10.55 -11.54
N LEU A 71 -3.90 -10.83 -10.47
CA LEU A 71 -3.63 -10.43 -9.09
C LEU A 71 -3.24 -11.65 -8.24
N TYR A 72 -2.23 -11.49 -7.38
CA TYR A 72 -2.00 -12.39 -6.25
C TYR A 72 -2.80 -11.97 -5.03
N VAL A 73 -3.08 -12.94 -4.16
CA VAL A 73 -3.94 -12.79 -2.99
C VAL A 73 -3.19 -13.10 -1.70
N LEU A 74 -3.09 -12.10 -0.83
CA LEU A 74 -2.85 -12.28 0.59
C LEU A 74 -4.20 -12.52 1.24
N PHE A 75 -4.32 -13.62 1.96
CA PHE A 75 -5.58 -14.10 2.49
C PHE A 75 -5.63 -14.09 4.02
N ARG A 76 -6.66 -13.46 4.61
CA ARG A 76 -6.79 -13.32 6.08
C ARG A 76 -8.15 -13.85 6.56
N PRO A 77 -8.28 -15.16 6.87
CA PRO A 77 -9.55 -15.75 7.31
C PRO A 77 -9.90 -15.39 8.75
N GLY A 78 -8.91 -15.41 9.66
CA GLY A 78 -9.08 -15.15 11.08
C GLY A 78 -8.45 -16.24 11.96
N PRO A 79 -9.18 -16.85 12.90
CA PRO A 79 -10.65 -16.82 13.07
C PRO A 79 -11.20 -15.54 13.71
N TYR A 80 -10.35 -14.76 14.38
CA TYR A 80 -10.65 -13.38 14.76
C TYR A 80 -10.08 -12.43 13.69
N VAL A 81 -10.83 -11.43 13.24
CA VAL A 81 -10.38 -10.49 12.19
C VAL A 81 -10.58 -9.02 12.49
N ASN A 82 -11.13 -8.64 13.66
CA ASN A 82 -11.53 -7.25 13.96
C ASN A 82 -12.49 -6.66 12.89
N ALA A 83 -11.93 -6.10 11.81
CA ALA A 83 -12.62 -5.62 10.60
C ALA A 83 -13.71 -4.56 10.82
N LYS A 84 -13.84 -4.06 12.06
CA LYS A 84 -14.93 -3.18 12.51
C LYS A 84 -16.30 -3.82 12.17
N ALA A 85 -16.45 -5.09 12.52
CA ALA A 85 -17.63 -5.94 12.25
C ALA A 85 -18.24 -6.47 13.55
N THR A 86 -19.52 -6.87 13.53
CA THR A 86 -20.20 -7.50 14.69
C THR A 86 -19.36 -8.67 15.23
N ALA A 87 -19.13 -8.70 16.55
CA ALA A 87 -18.31 -9.70 17.24
C ALA A 87 -16.92 -9.96 16.62
N SER A 88 -16.35 -8.99 15.86
CA SER A 88 -15.12 -9.18 15.08
C SER A 88 -15.15 -10.39 14.12
N ARG A 89 -16.35 -10.69 13.57
CA ARG A 89 -16.73 -11.88 12.78
C ARG A 89 -16.73 -13.24 13.51
N PHE A 90 -16.56 -13.30 14.83
CA PHE A 90 -16.96 -14.51 15.56
C PHE A 90 -18.48 -14.73 15.43
N PRO A 91 -18.96 -15.97 15.25
CA PRO A 91 -20.39 -16.28 15.39
C PRO A 91 -20.89 -15.95 16.80
N GLY A 92 -22.14 -15.45 16.92
CA GLY A 92 -22.69 -15.01 18.20
C GLY A 92 -22.76 -16.10 19.29
N TRP A 93 -22.82 -17.38 18.89
CA TRP A 93 -22.75 -18.51 19.82
C TRP A 93 -21.39 -18.63 20.53
N VAL A 94 -20.28 -18.23 19.88
CA VAL A 94 -18.93 -18.21 20.48
C VAL A 94 -18.84 -17.16 21.60
N THR A 95 -19.54 -16.04 21.45
CA THR A 95 -19.50 -14.91 22.39
C THR A 95 -20.38 -15.07 23.63
N THR A 96 -20.98 -16.24 23.84
CA THR A 96 -21.81 -16.58 25.02
C THR A 96 -21.04 -16.78 26.33
N GLY A 97 -19.71 -16.89 26.27
CA GLY A 97 -18.86 -17.22 27.42
C GLY A 97 -18.70 -18.72 27.70
N ALA A 98 -19.56 -19.58 27.15
CA ALA A 98 -19.47 -21.04 27.30
C ALA A 98 -18.11 -21.62 26.82
N TYR A 99 -17.52 -20.97 25.81
CA TYR A 99 -16.25 -21.33 25.19
C TYR A 99 -15.01 -20.70 25.88
N GLY A 100 -15.18 -20.18 27.10
CA GLY A 100 -14.12 -19.52 27.85
C GLY A 100 -13.74 -18.15 27.32
N ARG A 101 -12.55 -17.67 27.71
CA ARG A 101 -12.01 -16.38 27.24
C ARG A 101 -11.56 -16.53 25.78
N LEU A 102 -12.08 -15.69 24.88
CA LEU A 102 -11.71 -15.76 23.47
C LEU A 102 -10.29 -15.21 23.22
N ARG A 103 -9.64 -15.66 22.14
CA ARG A 103 -8.26 -15.31 21.74
C ARG A 103 -7.17 -15.71 22.75
N ASN A 104 -7.34 -16.81 23.49
CA ASN A 104 -6.28 -17.42 24.30
C ASN A 104 -6.02 -18.89 23.88
N ASN A 105 -5.45 -19.68 24.79
CA ASN A 105 -5.18 -21.12 24.72
C ASN A 105 -6.26 -22.01 25.38
N ASP A 106 -7.47 -21.52 25.65
CA ASP A 106 -8.58 -22.36 26.14
C ASP A 106 -8.95 -23.40 25.06
N THR A 107 -9.03 -24.67 25.45
CA THR A 107 -9.36 -25.76 24.51
C THR A 107 -10.75 -25.57 23.93
N ARG A 108 -11.74 -25.14 24.72
CA ARG A 108 -13.11 -24.90 24.24
C ARG A 108 -13.15 -23.80 23.18
N HIS A 109 -12.35 -22.74 23.34
CA HIS A 109 -12.20 -21.72 22.31
C HIS A 109 -11.54 -22.30 21.05
N THR A 110 -10.54 -23.15 21.22
CA THR A 110 -9.77 -23.81 20.14
C THR A 110 -10.63 -24.75 19.31
N ASP A 111 -11.38 -25.62 19.98
CA ASP A 111 -12.32 -26.57 19.37
C ASP A 111 -13.44 -25.85 18.62
N ALA A 112 -13.91 -24.71 19.14
CA ALA A 112 -14.92 -23.89 18.48
C ALA A 112 -14.47 -23.27 17.14
N TRP A 113 -13.20 -22.91 16.97
CA TRP A 113 -12.69 -22.35 15.69
C TRP A 113 -12.00 -23.37 14.79
N THR A 114 -11.57 -24.52 15.30
CA THR A 114 -10.81 -25.52 14.53
C THR A 114 -11.56 -26.05 13.30
N PRO A 115 -12.85 -26.43 13.36
CA PRO A 115 -13.61 -26.84 12.17
C PRO A 115 -13.68 -25.77 11.07
N TYR A 116 -13.84 -24.50 11.46
CA TYR A 116 -13.84 -23.37 10.52
C TYR A 116 -12.47 -23.21 9.86
N MET A 117 -11.39 -23.16 10.65
CA MET A 117 -10.04 -22.98 10.11
C MET A 117 -9.59 -24.17 9.26
N ASN A 118 -9.93 -25.39 9.64
CA ASN A 118 -9.69 -26.59 8.83
C ASN A 118 -10.40 -26.50 7.48
N ARG A 119 -11.69 -26.15 7.45
CA ARG A 119 -12.44 -26.03 6.19
C ARG A 119 -11.93 -24.87 5.32
N MET A 120 -11.56 -23.74 5.91
CA MET A 120 -10.95 -22.63 5.18
C MET A 120 -9.60 -23.05 4.59
N SER A 121 -8.72 -23.68 5.36
CA SER A 121 -7.40 -24.11 4.86
C SER A 121 -7.50 -25.17 3.77
N GLN A 122 -8.44 -26.13 3.85
CA GLN A 122 -8.74 -27.09 2.77
C GLN A 122 -9.15 -26.42 1.45
N ILE A 123 -9.91 -25.32 1.53
CA ILE A 123 -10.30 -24.52 0.36
C ILE A 123 -9.09 -23.77 -0.18
N ILE A 124 -8.43 -22.99 0.68
CA ILE A 124 -7.35 -22.07 0.30
C ILE A 124 -6.11 -22.80 -0.23
N ALA A 125 -5.80 -24.00 0.25
CA ALA A 125 -4.71 -24.83 -0.26
C ALA A 125 -4.79 -25.03 -1.78
N LYS A 126 -6.00 -25.26 -2.34
CA LYS A 126 -6.23 -25.42 -3.78
C LYS A 126 -5.87 -24.16 -4.58
N HIS A 127 -6.01 -22.99 -3.96
CA HIS A 127 -5.78 -21.68 -4.57
C HIS A 127 -4.38 -21.13 -4.28
N GLN A 128 -3.49 -21.88 -3.61
CA GLN A 128 -2.09 -21.47 -3.40
C GLN A 128 -1.28 -21.42 -4.69
N VAL A 129 -0.31 -20.50 -4.79
CA VAL A 129 0.60 -20.37 -5.94
C VAL A 129 1.39 -21.64 -6.28
N THR A 130 1.71 -22.45 -5.27
CA THR A 130 2.36 -23.77 -5.39
C THR A 130 1.48 -24.80 -6.11
N ASN A 131 0.15 -24.67 -5.98
CA ASN A 131 -0.85 -25.52 -6.64
C ASN A 131 -1.41 -24.85 -7.92
N GLY A 132 -0.65 -23.90 -8.50
CA GLY A 132 -1.05 -23.18 -9.71
C GLY A 132 -2.16 -22.13 -9.51
N GLY A 133 -2.51 -21.81 -8.26
CA GLY A 133 -3.42 -20.73 -7.90
C GLY A 133 -2.74 -19.36 -7.82
N ASN A 134 -3.26 -18.46 -6.98
CA ASN A 134 -2.78 -17.10 -6.80
C ASN A 134 -2.71 -16.62 -5.34
N VAL A 135 -3.06 -17.44 -4.35
CA VAL A 135 -2.86 -17.14 -2.93
C VAL A 135 -1.39 -17.32 -2.57
N PHE A 136 -0.74 -16.26 -2.08
CA PHE A 136 0.72 -16.22 -1.87
C PHE A 136 1.13 -15.96 -0.40
N ILE A 137 0.30 -15.27 0.39
CA ILE A 137 0.46 -15.15 1.85
C ILE A 137 -0.88 -15.53 2.53
N TYR A 138 -0.79 -16.16 3.70
CA TYR A 138 -1.91 -16.48 4.57
C TYR A 138 -1.65 -15.87 5.95
N GLN A 139 -2.51 -14.95 6.42
CA GLN A 139 -2.39 -14.37 7.77
C GLN A 139 -3.14 -15.25 8.79
N ILE A 140 -2.44 -15.70 9.82
CA ILE A 140 -3.02 -16.41 10.97
C ILE A 140 -3.43 -15.39 12.05
N LYS A 141 -4.64 -15.53 12.59
CA LYS A 141 -5.27 -14.54 13.50
C LYS A 141 -5.25 -13.13 12.86
N ASN A 142 -5.35 -12.11 13.69
CA ASN A 142 -5.32 -10.71 13.33
C ASN A 142 -4.97 -9.89 14.58
N GLU A 143 -4.05 -8.93 14.46
CA GLU A 143 -3.71 -7.93 15.49
C GLU A 143 -3.57 -8.56 16.90
N PHE A 144 -2.73 -9.60 17.02
CA PHE A 144 -2.56 -10.40 18.23
C PHE A 144 -1.40 -9.89 19.09
N GLY A 145 -1.57 -9.88 20.41
CA GLY A 145 -0.72 -9.07 21.29
C GLY A 145 -1.19 -7.61 21.30
N ASN A 146 -0.29 -6.67 21.01
CA ASN A 146 -0.55 -5.24 21.07
C ASN A 146 -0.82 -4.67 19.66
N GLN A 147 -1.99 -4.07 19.48
CA GLN A 147 -2.44 -3.53 18.18
C GLN A 147 -1.99 -2.08 17.94
N TRP A 148 -1.53 -1.37 18.97
CA TRP A 148 -1.63 0.10 19.03
C TRP A 148 -0.42 0.81 19.67
N LEU A 149 0.78 0.25 19.55
CA LEU A 149 1.98 0.92 20.09
C LEU A 149 2.36 2.15 19.24
N ASP A 150 2.28 2.03 17.91
CA ASP A 150 2.68 3.08 16.97
C ASP A 150 1.47 3.57 16.14
N ARG A 151 0.93 4.75 16.48
CA ARG A 151 -0.16 5.42 15.74
C ARG A 151 0.24 6.79 15.20
N SER A 152 -0.01 7.07 13.92
CA SER A 152 0.31 8.35 13.25
C SER A 152 -0.56 9.54 13.71
N CYS A 153 -1.44 9.30 14.68
CA CYS A 153 -2.13 10.27 15.53
C CYS A 153 -2.35 9.63 16.91
N ASP A 154 -2.24 10.37 18.00
CA ASP A 154 -2.63 9.83 19.31
C ASP A 154 -4.17 9.71 19.39
N LEU A 155 -4.67 8.55 19.82
CA LEU A 155 -6.09 8.36 20.08
C LEU A 155 -6.53 8.81 21.48
N SER A 156 -5.62 9.13 22.40
CA SER A 156 -6.00 9.79 23.66
C SER A 156 -6.61 11.18 23.38
N GLU A 157 -6.07 11.88 22.40
CA GLU A 157 -6.55 13.18 21.90
C GLU A 157 -7.84 13.05 21.07
N CYS A 158 -8.01 11.95 20.33
CA CYS A 158 -9.24 11.67 19.56
C CYS A 158 -10.45 11.21 20.40
N THR A 159 -10.46 11.44 21.71
CA THR A 159 -11.54 10.95 22.61
C THR A 159 -12.85 11.73 22.50
N GLY A 160 -12.86 12.93 21.91
CA GLY A 160 -14.07 13.69 21.59
C GLY A 160 -14.56 13.44 20.16
N THR A 161 -15.84 13.11 19.97
CA THR A 161 -16.45 12.83 18.64
C THR A 161 -16.40 14.01 17.65
N ASN A 162 -16.11 15.21 18.14
CA ASN A 162 -15.86 16.44 17.36
C ASN A 162 -14.65 17.22 17.92
N GLY A 163 -13.65 16.53 18.48
CA GLY A 163 -12.42 17.17 18.96
C GLY A 163 -11.52 17.67 17.82
N ASN A 164 -10.57 18.56 18.14
CA ASN A 164 -9.47 18.87 17.23
C ASN A 164 -8.63 17.60 17.02
N VAL A 165 -8.78 16.94 15.88
CA VAL A 165 -7.94 15.81 15.51
C VAL A 165 -6.52 16.34 15.21
N PRO A 166 -5.47 15.82 15.86
CA PRO A 166 -4.10 16.25 15.57
C PRO A 166 -3.73 15.92 14.13
N ASP A 167 -2.88 16.76 13.53
CA ASP A 167 -2.42 16.54 12.15
C ASP A 167 -1.54 15.29 12.09
N PHE A 168 -1.70 14.47 11.04
CA PHE A 168 -1.00 13.18 10.97
C PHE A 168 0.52 13.36 10.89
N THR A 169 1.26 12.62 11.73
CA THR A 169 2.73 12.61 11.77
C THR A 169 3.32 11.32 11.19
N THR A 170 4.54 11.40 10.65
CA THR A 170 5.23 10.25 10.02
C THR A 170 6.19 9.52 10.97
N PHE A 171 6.31 8.20 10.79
CA PHE A 171 7.05 7.32 11.70
C PHE A 171 8.37 6.78 11.15
N GLU A 172 9.32 6.61 12.07
CA GLU A 172 10.60 5.94 11.84
C GLU A 172 10.46 4.41 11.88
N TYR A 173 9.72 3.84 10.91
CA TYR A 173 9.51 2.39 10.82
C TYR A 173 10.79 1.58 10.58
N TYR A 174 11.82 2.16 9.93
CA TYR A 174 13.04 1.46 9.57
C TYR A 174 13.73 0.87 10.80
N THR A 175 14.01 1.71 11.80
CA THR A 175 14.69 1.30 13.04
C THR A 175 13.88 0.24 13.76
N SER A 176 12.57 0.42 13.92
CA SER A 176 11.69 -0.58 14.53
C SER A 176 11.74 -1.94 13.80
N PHE A 177 11.85 -1.96 12.47
CA PHE A 177 12.05 -3.20 11.71
C PHE A 177 13.46 -3.80 11.85
N GLN A 178 14.52 -2.98 12.02
CA GLN A 178 15.84 -3.49 12.37
C GLN A 178 15.82 -4.18 13.74
N ASP A 179 15.19 -3.56 14.74
CA ASP A 179 15.18 -4.03 16.12
C ASP A 179 14.40 -5.35 16.30
N VAL A 180 13.26 -5.51 15.62
CA VAL A 180 12.37 -6.67 15.82
C VAL A 180 12.43 -7.74 14.73
N ALA A 181 12.95 -7.42 13.54
CA ALA A 181 12.79 -8.27 12.34
C ALA A 181 13.92 -8.14 11.29
N LEU A 182 15.15 -7.79 11.71
CA LEU A 182 16.31 -7.50 10.84
C LEU A 182 16.48 -8.36 9.57
N THR A 183 16.23 -9.67 9.68
CA THR A 183 16.43 -10.64 8.58
C THR A 183 15.22 -10.87 7.70
N GLN A 184 14.11 -10.17 7.92
CA GLN A 184 12.84 -10.32 7.20
C GLN A 184 12.50 -9.05 6.39
N PRO A 185 11.83 -9.19 5.22
CA PRO A 185 11.29 -8.03 4.51
C PRO A 185 10.27 -7.27 5.37
N SER A 186 10.51 -5.98 5.57
CA SER A 186 9.63 -5.03 6.24
C SER A 186 8.24 -5.00 5.60
N PHE A 187 7.21 -5.39 6.37
CA PHE A 187 5.84 -5.55 5.86
C PHE A 187 4.78 -4.84 6.72
N LEU A 188 4.19 -3.78 6.16
CA LEU A 188 3.01 -3.11 6.71
C LEU A 188 1.73 -3.86 6.28
N ALA A 189 1.35 -4.87 7.07
CA ALA A 189 0.22 -5.79 6.78
C ALA A 189 -1.17 -5.10 6.77
N GLU A 190 -1.33 -4.01 7.52
CA GLU A 190 -2.30 -2.95 7.25
C GLU A 190 -1.57 -1.61 7.32
N PHE A 191 -1.67 -0.82 6.25
CA PHE A 191 -1.32 0.60 6.25
C PHE A 191 -2.55 1.44 5.92
N GLN A 192 -2.62 2.66 6.43
CA GLN A 192 -3.82 3.47 6.37
C GLN A 192 -4.19 3.86 4.92
N GLY A 193 -5.40 3.49 4.51
CA GLY A 193 -6.04 3.89 3.25
C GLY A 193 -7.17 4.90 3.43
N GLY A 194 -7.49 5.29 4.67
CA GLY A 194 -8.63 6.12 5.03
C GLY A 194 -8.97 5.98 6.52
N SER A 195 -10.23 6.11 6.91
CA SER A 195 -10.67 5.88 8.30
C SER A 195 -12.08 5.32 8.36
N TYR A 196 -12.40 4.53 9.40
CA TYR A 196 -13.77 4.08 9.62
C TYR A 196 -14.66 5.24 10.06
N LEU A 197 -15.95 5.18 9.72
CA LEU A 197 -16.92 6.21 10.10
C LEU A 197 -17.61 5.83 11.42
N PRO A 198 -17.26 6.45 12.57
CA PRO A 198 -17.99 6.24 13.82
C PRO A 198 -19.43 6.77 13.70
N ARG A 199 -20.35 6.21 14.50
CA ARG A 199 -21.73 6.71 14.59
C ARG A 199 -21.72 8.17 15.05
N GLY A 200 -22.25 9.07 14.22
CA GLY A 200 -22.26 10.52 14.46
C GLY A 200 -21.06 11.28 13.89
N GLY A 201 -20.09 10.60 13.26
CA GLY A 201 -18.98 11.23 12.56
C GLY A 201 -19.36 11.85 11.20
N PRO A 202 -18.41 12.54 10.52
CA PRO A 202 -18.65 13.25 9.28
C PRO A 202 -19.02 12.32 8.11
N LYS A 203 -19.96 12.76 7.27
CA LYS A 203 -20.41 12.00 6.08
C LYS A 203 -19.22 11.70 5.14
N GLY A 204 -18.97 10.42 4.89
CA GLY A 204 -17.84 9.95 4.07
C GLY A 204 -16.54 9.69 4.86
N GLY A 205 -16.53 9.95 6.18
CA GLY A 205 -15.35 9.76 7.03
C GLY A 205 -14.30 10.87 6.91
N CYS A 206 -13.05 10.54 7.22
CA CYS A 206 -11.91 11.47 7.22
C CYS A 206 -11.36 11.74 5.80
N VAL A 207 -12.22 12.18 4.88
CA VAL A 207 -11.87 12.43 3.46
C VAL A 207 -10.75 13.47 3.35
N ASN A 208 -10.89 14.61 4.02
CA ASN A 208 -9.94 15.72 3.95
C ASN A 208 -8.59 15.33 4.58
N ASN A 209 -8.60 14.79 5.81
CA ASN A 209 -7.39 14.42 6.55
C ASN A 209 -6.62 13.24 5.91
N THR A 210 -7.25 12.48 4.99
CA THR A 210 -6.61 11.37 4.27
C THR A 210 -6.70 11.53 2.75
N GLY A 211 -6.72 12.78 2.26
CA GLY A 211 -6.84 13.14 0.84
C GLY A 211 -5.62 12.79 -0.03
N PRO A 212 -5.55 13.30 -1.28
CA PRO A 212 -4.41 13.03 -2.18
C PRO A 212 -3.07 13.49 -1.58
N ASP A 213 -3.01 14.67 -0.95
CA ASP A 213 -1.78 15.18 -0.32
C ASP A 213 -1.28 14.22 0.78
N TRP A 214 -2.18 13.71 1.62
CA TRP A 214 -1.85 12.71 2.63
C TRP A 214 -1.32 11.42 1.98
N VAL A 215 -1.98 10.94 0.92
CA VAL A 215 -1.50 9.78 0.15
C VAL A 215 -0.11 10.02 -0.41
N ASN A 216 0.16 11.22 -0.93
CA ASN A 216 1.47 11.58 -1.46
C ASN A 216 2.54 11.53 -0.36
N VAL A 217 2.28 12.23 0.75
CA VAL A 217 3.13 12.35 1.94
C VAL A 217 3.53 10.97 2.48
N PHE A 218 2.52 10.15 2.79
CA PHE A 218 2.67 8.95 3.62
C PHE A 218 3.11 7.72 2.82
N TYR A 219 2.70 7.57 1.57
CA TYR A 219 3.15 6.41 0.77
C TYR A 219 4.61 6.56 0.34
N ARG A 220 5.07 7.78 0.02
CA ARG A 220 6.50 8.08 -0.19
C ARG A 220 7.31 7.97 1.11
N HIS A 221 6.70 8.23 2.27
CA HIS A 221 7.36 7.97 3.55
C HIS A 221 7.67 6.49 3.76
N ASN A 222 6.72 5.60 3.45
CA ASN A 222 6.95 4.16 3.58
C ASN A 222 8.11 3.69 2.67
N VAL A 223 8.27 4.30 1.49
CA VAL A 223 9.46 4.06 0.65
C VAL A 223 10.73 4.53 1.37
N ALA A 224 10.77 5.77 1.88
CA ALA A 224 11.91 6.31 2.64
C ALA A 224 12.33 5.42 3.84
N GLN A 225 11.36 4.79 4.49
CA GLN A 225 11.56 3.85 5.60
C GLN A 225 11.98 2.44 5.17
N ASN A 226 12.35 2.25 3.89
CA ASN A 226 12.71 0.97 3.28
C ASN A 226 11.66 -0.15 3.53
N ILE A 227 10.38 0.18 3.36
CA ILE A 227 9.28 -0.79 3.46
C ILE A 227 9.20 -1.62 2.18
N ALA A 228 9.57 -2.90 2.23
CA ALA A 228 9.56 -3.82 1.09
C ALA A 228 8.13 -4.26 0.68
N ALA A 229 7.19 -4.22 1.62
CA ALA A 229 5.81 -4.65 1.44
C ALA A 229 4.83 -3.75 2.21
N ALA A 230 3.69 -3.40 1.60
CA ALA A 230 2.63 -2.66 2.28
C ALA A 230 1.24 -2.94 1.67
N ASN A 231 0.24 -3.05 2.54
CA ASN A 231 -1.14 -3.35 2.19
C ASN A 231 -2.10 -2.24 2.66
N VAL A 232 -2.68 -1.51 1.72
CA VAL A 232 -3.54 -0.35 2.02
C VAL A 232 -4.95 -0.80 2.43
N TYR A 233 -5.29 -0.54 3.70
CA TYR A 233 -6.57 -0.85 4.35
C TYR A 233 -7.39 0.45 4.56
N MET A 234 -8.54 0.67 3.93
CA MET A 234 -9.16 -0.09 2.83
C MET A 234 -8.73 0.45 1.46
N ALA A 235 -8.78 -0.39 0.43
CA ALA A 235 -8.78 0.06 -0.96
C ALA A 235 -10.21 0.26 -1.50
N PHE A 236 -11.12 -0.65 -1.12
CA PHE A 236 -12.58 -0.53 -1.25
C PHE A 236 -13.22 -1.02 0.04
N GLY A 237 -14.00 -0.16 0.70
CA GLY A 237 -14.62 -0.47 1.99
C GLY A 237 -15.97 -1.19 1.89
N GLY A 238 -16.89 -0.69 1.05
CA GLY A 238 -18.22 -1.26 0.79
C GLY A 238 -19.26 -0.98 1.88
N THR A 239 -20.33 -1.78 1.92
CA THR A 239 -21.48 -1.63 2.84
C THR A 239 -21.48 -2.73 3.90
N THR A 240 -21.79 -2.40 5.15
CA THR A 240 -21.79 -3.37 6.27
C THR A 240 -23.19 -3.63 6.82
N GLY A 241 -23.79 -4.77 6.46
CA GLY A 241 -25.03 -5.27 7.10
C GLY A 241 -24.82 -5.83 8.51
N ILE A 242 -23.56 -5.95 8.95
CA ILE A 242 -23.15 -6.44 10.28
C ILE A 242 -22.06 -5.53 10.91
N PRO A 243 -22.37 -4.24 11.19
CA PRO A 243 -21.45 -3.33 11.87
C PRO A 243 -21.16 -3.79 13.31
N PHE A 244 -20.05 -3.35 13.89
CA PHE A 244 -19.95 -3.30 15.35
C PHE A 244 -20.70 -2.06 15.86
N PRO A 245 -21.17 -2.01 17.13
CA PRO A 245 -22.09 -0.96 17.60
C PRO A 245 -21.65 0.50 17.38
N GLY A 246 -20.33 0.75 17.31
CA GLY A 246 -19.75 2.08 17.16
C GLY A 246 -19.71 2.65 15.72
N VAL A 247 -20.13 1.92 14.69
CA VAL A 247 -20.13 2.40 13.28
C VAL A 247 -21.51 2.28 12.63
N GLY A 248 -21.70 3.03 11.54
CA GLY A 248 -22.92 2.98 10.72
C GLY A 248 -22.96 1.82 9.72
N THR A 249 -24.01 1.80 8.89
CA THR A 249 -24.18 0.83 7.79
C THR A 249 -23.21 1.06 6.64
N SER A 250 -22.84 2.31 6.38
CA SER A 250 -21.77 2.65 5.43
C SER A 250 -20.42 2.19 5.97
N TYR A 251 -19.61 1.58 5.12
CA TYR A 251 -18.20 1.33 5.38
C TYR A 251 -17.34 1.87 4.22
N ASP A 252 -17.72 3.00 3.61
CA ASP A 252 -16.95 3.69 2.56
C ASP A 252 -15.45 3.87 2.91
N TYR A 253 -15.18 4.12 4.20
CA TYR A 253 -13.86 4.22 4.80
C TYR A 253 -13.03 5.44 4.32
N SER A 254 -13.61 6.38 3.56
CA SER A 254 -12.85 7.37 2.79
C SER A 254 -11.82 6.72 1.86
N ALA A 255 -12.08 5.50 1.40
CA ALA A 255 -11.14 4.71 0.63
C ALA A 255 -10.91 5.30 -0.77
N PRO A 256 -9.81 4.95 -1.47
CA PRO A 256 -9.60 5.38 -2.87
C PRO A 256 -10.75 4.98 -3.80
N ILE A 257 -11.36 3.81 -3.58
CA ILE A 257 -12.59 3.38 -4.27
C ILE A 257 -13.74 3.49 -3.26
N SER A 258 -14.71 4.36 -3.52
CA SER A 258 -15.85 4.62 -2.62
C SER A 258 -16.76 3.40 -2.47
N GLU A 259 -17.69 3.45 -1.50
CA GLU A 259 -18.78 2.49 -1.34
C GLU A 259 -19.64 2.35 -2.62
N THR A 260 -19.88 3.45 -3.34
CA THR A 260 -20.57 3.47 -4.64
C THR A 260 -19.71 2.99 -5.81
N ARG A 261 -18.42 2.68 -5.57
CA ARG A 261 -17.37 2.32 -6.54
C ARG A 261 -16.94 3.46 -7.47
N PHE A 262 -17.19 4.71 -7.07
CA PHE A 262 -16.58 5.90 -7.65
C PHE A 262 -15.08 5.95 -7.29
N VAL A 263 -14.29 6.71 -8.05
CA VAL A 263 -12.86 6.90 -7.82
C VAL A 263 -12.55 8.39 -7.78
N SER A 264 -11.87 8.84 -6.72
CA SER A 264 -11.55 10.24 -6.45
C SER A 264 -10.09 10.58 -6.75
N ASP A 265 -9.68 11.83 -6.55
CA ASP A 265 -8.28 12.27 -6.76
C ASP A 265 -7.29 11.52 -5.85
N LYS A 266 -7.77 11.08 -4.68
CA LYS A 266 -7.07 10.14 -3.80
C LYS A 266 -6.69 8.84 -4.53
N TYR A 267 -7.58 8.29 -5.36
CA TYR A 267 -7.28 7.13 -6.22
C TYR A 267 -6.34 7.49 -7.36
N SER A 268 -6.44 8.69 -7.93
CA SER A 268 -5.51 9.18 -8.95
C SER A 268 -4.07 9.23 -8.41
N GLU A 269 -3.82 9.89 -7.28
CA GLU A 269 -2.49 9.92 -6.63
C GLU A 269 -2.03 8.51 -6.21
N THR A 270 -2.93 7.72 -5.61
CA THR A 270 -2.69 6.31 -5.27
C THR A 270 -2.25 5.48 -6.48
N LYS A 271 -2.73 5.82 -7.69
CA LYS A 271 -2.38 5.18 -8.97
C LYS A 271 -1.06 5.71 -9.53
N LEU A 272 -0.75 7.01 -9.45
CA LEU A 272 0.54 7.57 -9.88
C LEU A 272 1.69 6.85 -9.14
N PHE A 273 1.62 6.84 -7.81
CA PHE A 273 2.59 6.15 -6.96
C PHE A 273 2.68 4.64 -7.24
N ALA A 274 1.55 3.97 -7.50
CA ALA A 274 1.54 2.54 -7.83
C ALA A 274 2.20 2.20 -9.18
N GLN A 275 2.13 3.09 -10.18
CA GLN A 275 2.78 2.88 -11.47
C GLN A 275 4.29 3.14 -11.39
N PHE A 276 4.73 4.13 -10.61
CA PHE A 276 6.15 4.32 -10.29
C PHE A 276 6.76 3.04 -9.66
N LEU A 277 6.17 2.53 -8.57
CA LEU A 277 6.62 1.29 -7.92
C LEU A 277 6.63 0.07 -8.86
N ARG A 278 5.74 0.04 -9.86
CA ARG A 278 5.69 -1.03 -10.86
C ARG A 278 6.91 -1.04 -11.76
N VAL A 279 7.53 0.12 -12.04
CA VAL A 279 8.68 0.23 -12.96
C VAL A 279 10.03 0.33 -12.25
N ALA A 280 10.08 0.89 -11.03
CA ALA A 280 11.28 1.06 -10.21
C ALA A 280 11.87 -0.26 -9.67
N ARG A 281 12.44 -1.09 -10.57
CA ARG A 281 12.94 -2.43 -10.23
C ARG A 281 14.07 -2.41 -9.21
N ASP A 282 14.98 -1.44 -9.28
CA ASP A 282 16.11 -1.34 -8.35
C ASP A 282 15.66 -1.12 -6.90
N LEU A 283 14.47 -0.52 -6.67
CA LEU A 283 13.88 -0.29 -5.35
C LEU A 283 13.59 -1.60 -4.58
N THR A 284 13.61 -2.75 -5.26
CA THR A 284 13.38 -4.07 -4.64
C THR A 284 14.62 -4.67 -3.94
N LYS A 285 15.77 -3.98 -4.02
CA LYS A 285 16.96 -4.23 -3.21
C LYS A 285 17.68 -2.90 -2.97
N VAL A 286 17.34 -2.21 -1.90
CA VAL A 286 18.00 -0.94 -1.52
C VAL A 286 18.40 -0.94 -0.06
N ASP A 287 19.51 -0.24 0.19
CA ASP A 287 20.05 0.05 1.51
C ASP A 287 19.77 1.54 1.83
N ARG A 288 19.38 1.88 3.06
CA ARG A 288 19.08 3.28 3.44
C ARG A 288 20.36 3.99 3.88
N VAL A 289 20.94 4.77 2.97
CA VAL A 289 22.29 5.35 3.11
C VAL A 289 22.29 6.63 3.95
N ASN A 290 21.23 7.46 3.85
CA ASN A 290 21.09 8.70 4.62
C ASN A 290 19.62 8.90 5.04
N ASN A 291 19.41 9.55 6.18
CA ASN A 291 18.09 9.99 6.66
C ASN A 291 18.26 11.25 7.53
N GLY A 292 18.16 12.43 6.94
CA GLY A 292 18.46 13.71 7.60
C GLY A 292 18.39 14.91 6.66
N THR A 293 18.73 16.09 7.12
CA THR A 293 18.59 17.35 6.35
C THR A 293 19.77 17.67 5.43
N THR A 294 20.80 16.80 5.40
CA THR A 294 22.13 17.09 4.85
C THR A 294 22.26 17.12 3.32
N TYR A 295 21.30 16.57 2.56
CA TYR A 295 21.31 16.67 1.10
C TYR A 295 20.48 17.84 0.56
N ALA A 296 19.68 18.52 1.40
CA ALA A 296 18.93 19.71 1.00
C ALA A 296 19.69 21.00 1.36
N SER A 297 19.69 21.98 0.45
CA SER A 297 20.20 23.33 0.74
C SER A 297 19.37 24.11 1.77
N ASN A 298 18.21 23.57 2.18
CA ASN A 298 17.28 24.15 3.13
C ASN A 298 17.09 23.15 4.28
N LEU A 299 17.55 23.52 5.48
CA LEU A 299 17.52 22.64 6.66
C LEU A 299 16.11 22.34 7.18
N ALA A 300 15.07 23.03 6.69
CA ALA A 300 13.68 22.65 6.95
C ALA A 300 13.22 21.43 6.12
N ILE A 301 14.03 20.95 5.17
CA ILE A 301 13.76 19.79 4.34
C ILE A 301 14.53 18.56 4.85
N MET A 302 13.80 17.56 5.34
CA MET A 302 14.34 16.23 5.60
C MET A 302 14.46 15.44 4.29
N THR A 303 15.60 14.79 4.10
CA THR A 303 15.93 13.97 2.93
C THR A 303 16.29 12.55 3.35
N THR A 304 15.94 11.57 2.53
CA THR A 304 16.31 10.17 2.74
C THR A 304 16.84 9.59 1.44
N GLU A 305 17.98 8.90 1.49
CA GLU A 305 18.56 8.19 0.34
C GLU A 305 18.41 6.68 0.50
N LEU A 306 17.87 6.05 -0.54
CA LEU A 306 17.87 4.61 -0.73
C LEU A 306 18.76 4.30 -1.94
N ARG A 307 19.79 3.46 -1.79
CA ARG A 307 20.70 3.10 -2.89
C ARG A 307 20.68 1.60 -3.13
N ASN A 308 20.60 1.19 -4.40
CA ASN A 308 20.74 -0.21 -4.78
C ASN A 308 22.23 -0.55 -4.91
N SER A 309 22.70 -1.47 -4.06
CA SER A 309 24.11 -1.88 -3.98
C SER A 309 24.63 -2.68 -5.18
N ASP A 310 23.75 -3.23 -6.03
CA ASP A 310 24.14 -3.96 -7.26
C ASP A 310 24.20 -3.06 -8.50
N THR A 311 23.28 -2.12 -8.64
CA THR A 311 23.10 -1.31 -9.87
C THR A 311 23.55 0.15 -9.73
N ASN A 312 23.82 0.57 -8.50
CA ASN A 312 24.13 1.94 -8.07
C ASN A 312 23.01 2.97 -8.37
N ALA A 313 21.78 2.51 -8.58
CA ALA A 313 20.59 3.37 -8.68
C ALA A 313 20.26 3.99 -7.31
N ALA A 314 19.75 5.22 -7.28
CA ALA A 314 19.55 5.98 -6.04
C ALA A 314 18.24 6.78 -6.04
N PHE A 315 17.56 6.78 -4.90
CA PHE A 315 16.21 7.32 -4.75
C PHE A 315 16.16 8.28 -3.56
N TYR A 316 15.73 9.53 -3.79
CA TYR A 316 15.85 10.64 -2.85
C TYR A 316 14.47 11.23 -2.49
N THR A 317 13.89 10.80 -1.37
CA THR A 317 12.64 11.39 -0.85
C THR A 317 12.94 12.67 -0.10
N ALA A 318 12.25 13.77 -0.41
CA ALA A 318 12.42 15.05 0.25
C ALA A 318 11.09 15.55 0.87
N HIS A 319 11.14 16.13 2.07
CA HIS A 319 9.96 16.66 2.73
C HIS A 319 10.23 17.79 3.72
N ALA A 320 9.31 18.76 3.78
CA ALA A 320 9.30 19.73 4.87
C ALA A 320 9.08 19.04 6.22
N LEU A 321 9.85 19.46 7.23
CA LEU A 321 9.65 19.14 8.65
C LEU A 321 8.47 19.91 9.26
N SER A 322 8.12 21.05 8.66
CA SER A 322 6.93 21.83 9.03
C SER A 322 5.66 21.18 8.49
N LEU A 323 4.56 21.29 9.26
CA LEU A 323 3.22 20.94 8.80
C LEU A 323 2.64 21.96 7.80
N SER A 324 3.29 23.09 7.55
CA SER A 324 2.75 24.09 6.61
C SER A 324 2.56 23.53 5.18
N THR A 325 1.61 24.12 4.46
CA THR A 325 1.36 23.89 3.03
C THR A 325 2.20 24.81 2.12
N ASP A 326 2.99 25.72 2.69
CA ASP A 326 3.81 26.70 1.95
C ASP A 326 4.91 26.04 1.10
N ARG A 327 5.22 26.67 -0.06
CA ARG A 327 6.33 26.25 -0.92
C ARG A 327 7.64 26.42 -0.18
N SER A 328 8.28 25.30 0.14
CA SER A 328 9.64 25.27 0.67
C SER A 328 10.62 25.00 -0.48
N PRO A 329 11.35 26.01 -1.01
CA PRO A 329 12.36 25.82 -2.04
C PRO A 329 13.66 25.24 -1.47
N PHE A 330 14.34 24.41 -2.26
CA PHE A 330 15.64 23.82 -1.96
C PHE A 330 16.34 23.28 -3.21
N LYS A 331 17.64 23.00 -3.08
CA LYS A 331 18.42 22.19 -4.02
C LYS A 331 18.88 20.90 -3.36
N LEU A 332 19.11 19.87 -4.17
CA LEU A 332 19.66 18.58 -3.76
C LEU A 332 21.13 18.49 -4.13
N ASP A 333 22.01 18.25 -3.15
CA ASP A 333 23.42 17.91 -3.36
C ASP A 333 23.62 16.40 -3.24
N VAL A 334 23.80 15.71 -4.37
CA VAL A 334 23.69 14.25 -4.48
C VAL A 334 24.76 13.61 -5.38
N SER A 335 25.09 12.35 -5.12
CA SER A 335 26.10 11.59 -5.86
C SER A 335 25.48 10.77 -7.00
N THR A 336 25.80 11.16 -8.23
CA THR A 336 25.29 10.58 -9.48
C THR A 336 26.38 9.86 -10.28
N SER A 337 26.01 9.20 -11.39
CA SER A 337 26.98 8.63 -12.34
C SER A 337 27.83 9.66 -13.09
N ALA A 338 27.46 10.95 -13.04
CA ALA A 338 28.26 12.06 -13.58
C ALA A 338 29.08 12.79 -12.49
N GLY A 339 29.18 12.20 -11.28
CA GLY A 339 29.79 12.82 -10.11
C GLY A 339 28.77 13.46 -9.17
N ARG A 340 29.26 14.29 -8.23
CA ARG A 340 28.43 15.01 -7.27
C ARG A 340 27.82 16.25 -7.93
N LEU A 341 26.49 16.33 -7.92
CA LEU A 341 25.73 17.39 -8.59
C LEU A 341 24.85 18.15 -7.59
N ASN A 342 24.82 19.47 -7.71
CA ASN A 342 23.81 20.30 -7.07
C ASN A 342 22.63 20.54 -8.04
N ILE A 343 21.46 20.04 -7.68
CA ILE A 343 20.29 19.90 -8.57
C ILE A 343 19.17 20.82 -8.05
N PRO A 344 18.56 21.69 -8.89
CA PRO A 344 18.72 21.75 -10.35
C PRO A 344 19.98 22.53 -10.78
N GLN A 345 20.68 21.99 -11.78
CA GLN A 345 21.90 22.60 -12.34
C GLN A 345 21.60 23.85 -13.19
N ASN A 346 20.54 23.82 -14.00
CA ASN A 346 20.23 24.86 -15.00
C ASN A 346 19.42 26.03 -14.43
N GLY A 347 19.66 26.40 -13.17
CA GLY A 347 18.88 27.43 -12.46
C GLY A 347 17.54 26.92 -11.89
N GLY A 348 16.88 27.77 -11.11
CA GLY A 348 15.70 27.41 -10.32
C GLY A 348 15.98 26.47 -9.15
N ASP A 349 14.96 26.25 -8.32
CA ASP A 349 14.98 25.36 -7.14
C ASP A 349 13.90 24.28 -7.28
N ILE A 350 14.04 23.18 -6.53
CA ILE A 350 12.94 22.24 -6.28
C ILE A 350 12.05 22.87 -5.21
N ALA A 351 10.76 23.03 -5.49
CA ALA A 351 9.78 23.46 -4.49
C ALA A 351 8.89 22.29 -4.08
N VAL A 352 8.71 22.07 -2.78
CA VAL A 352 7.73 21.10 -2.25
C VAL A 352 6.65 21.80 -1.43
N ASN A 353 5.39 21.52 -1.79
CA ASN A 353 4.24 21.58 -0.89
C ASN A 353 4.00 20.16 -0.40
N ARG A 354 4.11 19.89 0.91
CA ARG A 354 3.86 18.55 1.51
C ARG A 354 4.36 17.35 0.64
N ARG A 355 5.64 17.41 0.21
CA ARG A 355 6.49 16.36 -0.43
C ARG A 355 6.44 16.22 -1.96
N LEU A 356 7.62 15.94 -2.54
CA LEU A 356 7.84 15.27 -3.84
C LEU A 356 9.23 14.60 -3.82
N LEU A 357 9.44 13.59 -4.66
CA LEU A 357 10.58 12.66 -4.59
C LEU A 357 11.40 12.66 -5.90
N SER A 358 12.71 12.87 -5.82
CA SER A 358 13.63 12.86 -6.97
C SER A 358 14.31 11.50 -7.12
N LEU A 359 14.33 10.95 -8.33
CA LEU A 359 14.57 9.53 -8.58
C LEU A 359 15.63 9.33 -9.67
N ILE A 360 16.80 8.81 -9.31
CA ILE A 360 17.84 8.41 -10.28
C ILE A 360 17.55 6.97 -10.71
N PHE A 361 16.91 6.81 -11.87
CA PHE A 361 16.35 5.55 -12.32
C PHE A 361 16.92 5.06 -13.67
N SER A 362 17.13 3.74 -13.78
CA SER A 362 17.69 3.06 -14.95
C SER A 362 16.58 2.38 -15.76
N VAL A 363 16.46 2.68 -17.06
CA VAL A 363 15.46 2.09 -17.96
C VAL A 363 16.14 1.17 -18.98
N GLY A 364 16.46 -0.05 -18.55
CA GLY A 364 17.16 -1.03 -19.37
C GLY A 364 18.63 -0.66 -19.57
N ARG A 365 19.04 -0.41 -20.82
CA ARG A 365 20.42 0.01 -21.14
C ARG A 365 20.65 1.51 -20.94
N GLU A 366 19.59 2.31 -21.00
CA GLU A 366 19.67 3.76 -20.81
C GLU A 366 19.53 4.13 -19.33
N LYS A 367 20.37 5.05 -18.85
CA LYS A 367 20.35 5.55 -17.46
C LYS A 367 19.99 7.03 -17.43
N LEU A 368 18.99 7.41 -16.64
CA LEU A 368 18.76 8.82 -16.30
C LEU A 368 19.80 9.23 -15.25
N THR A 369 20.68 10.19 -15.57
CA THR A 369 21.68 10.72 -14.60
C THR A 369 21.01 11.30 -13.35
N TYR A 370 19.86 11.96 -13.54
CA TYR A 370 18.90 12.29 -12.49
C TYR A 370 17.53 12.64 -13.11
N SER A 371 16.49 12.69 -12.29
CA SER A 371 15.23 13.39 -12.61
C SER A 371 14.64 14.03 -11.34
N THR A 372 14.23 15.30 -11.44
CA THR A 372 13.45 16.00 -10.40
C THR A 372 11.94 15.82 -10.59
N ALA A 373 11.49 15.45 -11.79
CA ALA A 373 10.13 15.03 -12.06
C ALA A 373 9.97 13.53 -11.76
N GLU A 374 8.82 13.14 -11.20
CA GLU A 374 8.55 11.74 -10.88
C GLU A 374 8.27 10.91 -12.14
N VAL A 375 8.82 9.68 -12.16
CA VAL A 375 8.63 8.74 -13.27
C VAL A 375 7.30 8.01 -13.08
N LEU A 376 6.26 8.46 -13.80
CA LEU A 376 4.95 7.78 -13.80
C LEU A 376 5.07 6.35 -14.34
N THR A 377 5.74 6.17 -15.47
CA THR A 377 5.95 4.86 -16.09
C THR A 377 7.12 4.92 -17.07
N ALA A 378 7.69 3.74 -17.36
CA ALA A 378 8.71 3.52 -18.36
C ALA A 378 8.50 2.13 -18.98
N SER A 379 8.72 2.01 -20.29
CA SER A 379 8.66 0.72 -20.98
C SER A 379 9.68 0.64 -22.12
N ILE A 380 10.19 -0.57 -22.36
CA ILE A 380 11.04 -0.88 -23.50
C ILE A 380 10.15 -1.56 -24.53
N THR A 381 9.78 -0.82 -25.58
CA THR A 381 9.10 -1.38 -26.75
C THR A 381 10.13 -1.92 -27.74
N ALA A 382 9.75 -2.96 -28.49
CA ALA A 382 10.45 -3.25 -29.74
C ALA A 382 10.22 -2.08 -30.71
N SER A 383 11.27 -1.60 -31.36
CA SER A 383 11.16 -0.49 -32.31
C SER A 383 10.26 -0.90 -33.49
N GLN A 384 9.16 -0.16 -33.72
CA GLN A 384 8.61 -0.08 -35.06
C GLN A 384 9.71 0.52 -35.96
N SER A 385 10.00 -0.17 -37.06
CA SER A 385 11.11 0.15 -37.95
C SER A 385 10.79 1.34 -38.85
N PHE A 386 10.78 2.55 -38.28
CA PHE A 386 11.00 3.76 -39.06
C PHE A 386 12.49 3.88 -39.41
N SER A 387 12.77 4.35 -40.62
CA SER A 387 14.06 4.22 -41.29
C SER A 387 15.11 5.26 -40.84
N SER A 388 15.44 5.31 -39.55
CA SER A 388 16.48 6.23 -39.02
C SER A 388 17.01 5.87 -37.61
N GLY A 389 17.55 4.66 -37.43
CA GLY A 389 18.64 4.34 -36.48
C GLY A 389 18.41 4.40 -34.94
N CYS A 390 17.48 5.21 -34.44
CA CYS A 390 17.33 5.48 -33.00
C CYS A 390 16.32 4.57 -32.29
N ARG A 391 16.75 3.95 -31.18
CA ARG A 391 15.86 3.23 -30.24
C ARG A 391 15.46 4.17 -29.11
N LEU A 392 14.28 4.77 -29.18
CA LEU A 392 13.76 5.64 -28.12
C LEU A 392 13.03 4.81 -27.05
N ALA A 393 13.52 4.84 -25.82
CA ALA A 393 12.74 4.44 -24.65
C ALA A 393 11.76 5.56 -24.31
N LYS A 394 10.43 5.30 -24.39
CA LYS A 394 9.43 6.32 -24.05
C LYS A 394 9.25 6.39 -22.53
N VAL A 395 9.86 7.40 -21.92
CA VAL A 395 9.56 7.84 -20.55
C VAL A 395 8.45 8.88 -20.63
N GLU A 396 7.33 8.63 -19.96
CA GLU A 396 6.23 9.60 -19.87
C GLU A 396 6.30 10.31 -18.51
N SER A 397 6.92 11.48 -18.50
CA SER A 397 6.99 12.37 -17.34
C SER A 397 5.78 13.31 -17.30
N SER A 398 4.99 13.27 -16.23
CA SER A 398 3.85 14.18 -16.03
C SER A 398 4.28 15.42 -15.24
N SER A 399 4.65 16.49 -15.95
CA SER A 399 4.84 17.81 -15.36
C SER A 399 3.49 18.51 -15.16
N TRP A 400 2.93 18.41 -13.97
CA TRP A 400 1.77 19.23 -13.57
C TRP A 400 2.25 20.45 -12.78
N THR A 401 2.25 21.60 -13.43
CA THR A 401 2.37 22.89 -12.74
C THR A 401 1.06 23.16 -12.00
N VAL A 402 1.13 23.15 -10.68
CA VAL A 402 0.16 23.79 -9.76
C VAL A 402 0.78 25.08 -9.26
#